data_AF-A0A971WZR1-F1
#
_entry.id   AF-A0A971WZR1-F1
#
_cell.length_a   1.000
_cell.length_b   1.000
_cell.length_c   1.000
_cell.angle_alpha   90.00
_cell.angle_beta   90.00
_cell.angle_gamma   90.00
#
_symmetry.space_group_name_H-M   'P 1'
#
loop_
_entity.id
_entity.type
_entity.pdbx_description
1 polymer ?
#
loop_
_entity_poly.entity_id
_entity_poly.type
_entity_poly.pdbx_seq_one_letter_code
_entity_poly.pdbx_strand_id
1 'polypeptide(L)'
;MQEILLKTEQQKLITPRNVTIWLINYYKIPRSNDLSLHWGLPYWIDNYTAIKHWVERVMSEKPYEGRVLGDLRRRFEEQLPI
;
A
#
# COMPACT_ATOMS: atom_id res chain seq x y z
N MET A 1 27.41 -5.08 -21.84
CA MET A 1 26.74 -5.69 -20.67
C MET A 1 26.64 -4.70 -19.50
N GLN A 2 26.06 -3.50 -19.69
CA GLN A 2 25.86 -2.52 -18.61
C GLN A 2 24.41 -2.04 -18.51
N GLU A 3 23.61 -2.15 -19.58
CA GLU A 3 22.19 -1.79 -19.56
C GLU A 3 21.29 -2.76 -18.76
N ILE A 4 21.71 -4.01 -18.57
CA ILE A 4 20.94 -4.99 -17.79
C ILE A 4 21.00 -4.65 -16.29
N LEU A 5 22.14 -4.15 -15.81
CA LEU A 5 22.37 -3.87 -14.38
C LEU A 5 21.51 -2.70 -13.87
N LEU A 6 21.28 -1.69 -14.72
CA LEU A 6 20.45 -0.51 -14.39
C LEU A 6 18.95 -0.84 -14.32
N LYS A 7 18.46 -1.80 -15.10
CA LYS A 7 17.07 -2.27 -15.01
C LYS A 7 16.79 -3.05 -13.72
N THR A 8 17.79 -3.74 -13.18
CA THR A 8 17.68 -4.48 -11.90
C THR A 8 17.71 -3.57 -10.67
N GLU A 9 18.46 -2.47 -10.69
CA GLU A 9 18.52 -1.50 -9.58
C GLU A 9 17.21 -0.67 -9.46
N GLN A 10 16.51 -0.44 -10.57
CA GLN A 10 15.23 0.29 -10.60
C GLN A 10 13.98 -0.57 -10.42
N GLN A 11 14.11 -1.90 -10.38
CA GLN A 11 13.12 -2.72 -9.68
C GLN A 11 13.30 -2.48 -8.18
N LYS A 12 12.95 -1.26 -7.73
CA LYS A 12 12.66 -0.96 -6.33
C LYS A 12 11.77 -2.10 -5.87
N LEU A 13 12.32 -2.99 -5.04
CA LEU A 13 11.59 -4.14 -4.53
C LEU A 13 10.23 -3.64 -4.03
N ILE A 14 9.17 -4.10 -4.72
CA ILE A 14 7.80 -3.84 -4.31
C ILE A 14 7.64 -4.62 -3.01
N THR A 15 7.89 -3.95 -1.89
CA THR A 15 7.75 -4.49 -0.54
C THR A 15 6.50 -3.87 0.09
N PRO A 16 5.84 -4.57 1.02
CA PRO A 16 4.71 -4.01 1.76
C PRO A 16 5.04 -2.65 2.39
N ARG A 17 6.26 -2.50 2.92
CA ARG A 17 6.75 -1.24 3.49
C ARG A 17 6.79 -0.11 2.46
N ASN A 18 7.41 -0.33 1.30
CA ASN A 18 7.55 0.70 0.28
C ASN A 18 6.19 1.09 -0.31
N VAL A 19 5.30 0.11 -0.49
CA VAL A 19 3.93 0.33 -0.97
C VAL A 19 3.12 1.13 0.05
N THR A 20 3.21 0.79 1.33
CA THR A 20 2.55 1.54 2.43
C THR A 20 2.97 3.01 2.41
N ILE A 21 4.28 3.28 2.37
CA ILE A 21 4.82 4.64 2.30
C ILE A 21 4.33 5.36 1.04
N TRP A 22 4.31 4.65 -0.09
CA TRP A 22 3.84 5.21 -1.36
C TRP A 22 2.36 5.60 -1.30
N LEU A 23 1.47 4.74 -0.82
CA LEU A 23 0.04 5.03 -0.70
C LEU A 23 -0.24 6.23 0.23
N ILE A 24 0.42 6.26 1.39
CA ILE A 24 0.28 7.37 2.36
C ILE A 24 0.63 8.70 1.68
N ASN A 25 1.75 8.76 0.97
CA ASN A 25 2.20 9.97 0.31
C ASN A 25 1.33 10.32 -0.91
N TYR A 26 0.92 9.32 -1.70
CA TYR A 26 0.16 9.52 -2.94
C TYR A 26 -1.23 10.12 -2.65
N TYR A 27 -1.92 9.59 -1.64
CA TYR A 27 -3.26 10.06 -1.23
C TYR A 27 -3.22 11.13 -0.14
N LYS A 28 -2.02 11.59 0.26
CA LYS A 28 -1.83 12.57 1.34
C LYS A 28 -2.59 12.16 2.62
N ILE A 29 -2.53 10.88 2.97
CA ILE A 29 -3.23 10.35 4.14
C ILE A 29 -2.68 11.04 5.39
N PRO A 30 -3.52 11.71 6.21
CA PRO A 30 -3.07 12.31 7.44
C PRO A 30 -2.77 11.24 8.49
N ARG A 31 -1.88 11.58 9.42
CA ARG A 31 -1.63 10.77 10.62
C ARG A 31 -2.74 11.00 11.66
N SER A 32 -3.95 10.56 11.32
CA SER A 32 -5.14 10.53 12.17
C SER A 32 -5.68 9.10 12.26
N ASN A 33 -6.93 8.92 12.71
CA ASN A 33 -7.63 7.63 12.75
C ASN A 33 -8.93 7.64 11.93
N ASP A 34 -9.20 8.65 11.11
CA ASP A 34 -10.47 8.75 10.38
C ASP A 34 -10.65 7.61 9.36
N LEU A 35 -9.57 7.25 8.63
CA LEU A 35 -9.59 6.16 7.66
C LEU A 35 -9.68 4.80 8.36
N SER A 36 -8.94 4.61 9.45
CA SER A 36 -9.01 3.36 10.22
C SER A 36 -10.39 3.17 10.85
N LEU A 37 -11.01 4.22 11.37
CA LEU A 37 -12.39 4.21 11.87
C LEU A 37 -13.40 3.92 10.74
N HIS A 38 -13.21 4.51 9.56
CA HIS A 38 -14.03 4.18 8.38
C HIS A 38 -13.95 2.70 8.02
N TRP A 39 -12.78 2.06 8.22
CA TRP A 39 -12.58 0.61 8.02
C TRP A 39 -13.09 -0.25 9.19
N GLY A 40 -13.72 0.35 10.21
CA GLY A 40 -14.22 -0.36 11.38
C GLY A 40 -13.14 -0.82 12.37
N LEU A 41 -11.94 -0.24 12.30
CA LEU A 41 -10.85 -0.54 13.24
C LEU A 41 -11.02 0.24 14.55
N PRO A 42 -10.45 -0.26 15.67
CA PRO A 42 -10.50 0.45 16.94
C PRO A 42 -9.84 1.84 16.88
N TYR A 43 -10.36 2.79 17.68
CA TYR A 43 -9.94 4.19 17.65
C TYR A 43 -8.44 4.43 17.92
N TRP A 44 -7.77 3.48 18.58
CA TRP A 44 -6.33 3.55 18.87
C TRP A 44 -5.44 3.13 17.70
N ILE A 45 -6.02 2.60 16.62
CA ILE A 45 -5.30 2.28 15.39
C ILE A 45 -5.31 3.52 14.50
N ASP A 46 -4.13 4.04 14.19
CA ASP A 46 -3.99 5.15 13.24
C ASP A 46 -4.06 4.68 11.78
N ASN A 47 -4.30 5.63 10.87
CA ASN A 47 -4.42 5.38 9.44
C ASN A 47 -3.18 4.68 8.86
N TYR A 48 -1.97 4.99 9.32
CA TYR A 48 -0.75 4.42 8.75
C TYR A 48 -0.61 2.96 9.16
N THR A 49 -0.93 2.65 10.42
CA THR A 49 -0.98 1.29 10.95
C THR A 49 -2.05 0.46 10.21
N ALA A 50 -3.23 1.03 10.00
CA ALA A 50 -4.29 0.38 9.22
C ALA A 50 -3.84 0.07 7.79
N ILE A 51 -3.28 1.05 7.07
CA ILE A 51 -2.78 0.87 5.70
C ILE A 51 -1.69 -0.18 5.65
N LYS A 52 -0.74 -0.15 6.59
CA LYS A 52 0.35 -1.15 6.67
C LYS A 52 -0.22 -2.57 6.71
N HIS A 53 -1.15 -2.83 7.63
CA HIS A 53 -1.74 -4.17 7.77
C HIS A 53 -2.57 -4.56 6.56
N TRP A 54 -3.30 -3.62 5.95
CA TRP A 54 -4.03 -3.89 4.72
C TRP A 54 -3.09 -4.27 3.58
N VAL A 55 -1.97 -3.55 3.39
CA VAL A 55 -0.97 -3.86 2.36
C VAL A 55 -0.32 -5.22 2.62
N GLU A 56 0.08 -5.51 3.85
CA GLU A 56 0.66 -6.81 4.24
C GLU A 56 -0.30 -7.97 3.93
N ARG A 57 -1.59 -7.80 4.26
CA ARG A 57 -2.63 -8.79 3.96
C ARG A 57 -2.79 -8.97 2.45
N VAL A 58 -3.02 -7.90 1.70
CA VAL A 58 -3.26 -7.95 0.25
C VAL A 58 -2.07 -8.57 -0.50
N MET A 59 -0.84 -8.21 -0.12
CA MET A 59 0.37 -8.76 -0.78
C MET A 59 0.70 -10.20 -0.35
N SER A 60 0.06 -10.74 0.68
CA SER A 60 0.22 -12.15 1.11
C SER A 60 -0.87 -13.10 0.55
N GLU A 61 -1.98 -12.57 0.03
CA GLU A 61 -3.03 -13.35 -0.65
C GLU A 61 -2.47 -14.02 -1.92
N LYS A 62 -2.70 -15.32 -2.10
CA LYS A 62 -2.34 -16.07 -3.33
C LYS A 62 -3.58 -16.44 -4.15
N PRO A 63 -3.52 -16.35 -5.50
CA PRO A 63 -2.48 -15.70 -6.29
C PRO A 63 -2.61 -14.19 -6.13
N TYR A 64 -1.50 -13.51 -5.81
CA TYR A 64 -1.51 -12.05 -5.87
C TYR A 64 -1.54 -11.66 -7.35
N GLU A 65 -2.75 -11.52 -7.89
CA GLU A 65 -2.98 -11.16 -9.30
C GLU A 65 -2.53 -9.72 -9.60
N GLY A 66 -2.37 -8.89 -8.56
CA GLY A 66 -1.85 -7.53 -8.65
C GLY A 66 -0.34 -7.45 -8.85
N ARG A 67 0.21 -8.10 -9.89
CA ARG A 67 1.67 -8.07 -10.19
C ARG A 67 2.21 -6.65 -10.44
N VAL A 68 1.35 -5.63 -10.50
CA VAL A 68 1.68 -4.23 -10.79
C VAL A 68 1.12 -3.31 -9.69
N LEU A 69 1.88 -2.25 -9.35
CA LEU A 69 1.47 -1.22 -8.38
C LEU A 69 0.09 -0.59 -8.69
N GLY A 70 -0.32 -0.58 -9.96
CA GLY A 70 -1.62 -0.04 -10.39
C GLY A 70 -2.81 -0.82 -9.86
N ASP A 71 -2.73 -2.15 -9.77
CA ASP A 71 -3.84 -2.98 -9.28
C ASP A 71 -4.03 -2.79 -7.78
N LEU A 72 -2.93 -2.75 -7.04
CA LEU A 72 -2.95 -2.46 -5.60
C LEU A 72 -3.54 -1.08 -5.33
N ARG A 73 -3.16 -0.09 -6.14
CA ARG A 73 -3.70 1.25 -6.05
C ARG A 73 -5.22 1.26 -6.24
N ARG A 74 -5.71 0.60 -7.28
CA ARG A 74 -7.15 0.53 -7.58
C ARG A 74 -7.93 -0.12 -6.43
N ARG A 75 -7.43 -1.25 -5.90
CA ARG A 75 -8.03 -1.89 -4.72
C ARG A 75 -8.00 -0.98 -3.50
N PHE A 76 -6.97 -0.14 -3.35
CA PHE A 76 -6.90 0.83 -2.26
C PHE A 76 -7.89 1.99 -2.43
N GLU A 77 -8.11 2.48 -3.66
CA GLU A 77 -9.11 3.51 -3.96
C GLU A 77 -10.51 3.07 -3.54
N GLU A 78 -10.84 1.78 -3.69
CA GLU A 78 -12.10 1.19 -3.22
C GLU A 78 -12.25 1.18 -1.69
N GLN A 79 -11.17 1.40 -0.93
CA GLN A 79 -11.19 1.49 0.53
C GLN A 79 -11.25 2.93 1.04
N LEU A 80 -11.12 3.94 0.17
CA LEU A 80 -11.17 5.33 0.62
C LEU A 80 -12.62 5.77 0.89
N PRO A 81 -12.86 6.56 1.94
CA PRO A 81 -14.16 7.17 2.16
C PRO A 81 -14.47 8.12 0.99
N ILE A 82 -15.66 7.95 0.39
CA ILE A 82 -16.20 8.81 -0.69
C ILE A 82 -16.55 10.20 -0.14
#